data_AF-A0A958SZ29-F1
#
_entry.id   AF-A0A958SZ29-F1
#
_cell.length_a   1.000
_cell.length_b   1.000
_cell.length_c   1.000
_cell.angle_alpha   90.00
_cell.angle_beta   90.00
_cell.angle_gamma   90.00
#
_symmetry.space_group_name_H-M   'P 1'
#
loop_
_entity.id
_entity.type
_entity.pdbx_description
1 polymer ?
#
loop_
_entity_poly.entity_id
_entity_poly.type
_entity_poly.pdbx_seq_one_letter_code
_entity_poly.pdbx_strand_id
1 'polypeptide(L)' 'MPTISQLVRKGRAKITKKSKSAALDSCPQRRGVCTRVYTTTPK' A
#
# COMPACT_ATOMS: atom_id res chain seq x y z
N MET A 1 12.63 22.92 -15.62
CA MET A 1 11.52 22.40 -16.44
C MET A 1 12.10 21.46 -17.48
N PRO A 2 11.61 20.20 -17.60
CA PRO A 2 12.18 19.25 -18.55
C PRO A 2 11.70 19.53 -19.98
N THR A 3 12.58 19.28 -20.96
CA THR A 3 12.29 19.43 -22.40
C THR A 3 11.53 18.21 -22.94
N ILE A 4 10.88 18.36 -24.11
CA ILE A 4 10.16 17.26 -24.77
C ILE A 4 11.11 16.08 -25.06
N SER A 5 12.33 16.36 -25.53
CA SER A 5 13.34 15.32 -25.78
C SER A 5 13.77 14.55 -24.53
N GLN A 6 13.77 15.20 -23.36
CA GLN A 6 14.03 14.54 -22.08
C GLN A 6 12.88 13.61 -21.67
N LEU A 7 11.63 14.03 -21.88
CA LEU A 7 10.44 13.20 -21.58
C LEU A 7 10.29 12.03 -22.54
N VAL A 8 10.65 12.20 -23.82
CA VAL A 8 10.66 11.12 -24.83
C VAL A 8 11.71 10.05 -24.47
N ARG A 9 12.90 10.46 -24.00
CA ARG A 9 13.96 9.53 -23.58
C ARG A 9 13.70 8.91 -22.20
N LYS A 10 13.12 9.68 -21.27
CA LYS A 10 12.81 9.28 -19.89
C LYS A 10 11.44 9.84 -19.50
N GLY A 11 10.42 9.00 -19.61
CA GLY A 11 9.07 9.33 -19.19
C GLY A 11 8.98 9.62 -17.68
N ARG A 12 7.91 10.30 -17.27
CA ARG A 12 7.66 10.54 -15.83
C ARG A 12 7.24 9.23 -15.15
N ALA A 13 7.92 8.89 -14.07
CA ALA A 13 7.50 7.78 -13.21
C ALA A 13 6.41 8.25 -12.23
N LYS A 14 5.33 7.47 -12.10
CA LYS A 14 4.34 7.67 -11.04
C LYS A 14 4.84 7.03 -9.76
N ILE A 15 4.70 7.72 -8.63
CA ILE A 15 5.05 7.18 -7.32
C ILE A 15 3.94 6.19 -6.90
N THR A 16 4.27 4.91 -6.81
CA THR A 16 3.34 3.88 -6.33
C THR A 16 3.37 3.80 -4.80
N LYS A 17 2.21 3.91 -4.16
CA LYS A 17 2.07 3.73 -2.70
C LYS A 17 1.49 2.35 -2.41
N LYS A 18 2.04 1.65 -1.41
CA LYS A 18 1.48 0.39 -0.92
C LYS A 18 0.38 0.68 0.10
N SER A 19 -0.66 -0.14 0.12
CA SER A 19 -1.70 -0.06 1.14
C SER A 19 -1.11 -0.46 2.51
N LYS A 20 -1.48 0.27 3.56
CA LYS A 20 -1.18 -0.13 4.95
C LYS A 20 -1.97 -1.39 5.37
N SER A 21 -3.07 -1.66 4.68
CA SER A 21 -3.99 -2.77 4.96
C SER A 21 -3.97 -3.78 3.82
N ALA A 22 -2.82 -4.45 3.61
CA ALA A 22 -2.65 -5.43 2.54
C ALA A 22 -3.56 -6.65 2.70
N ALA A 23 -3.76 -7.12 3.94
CA ALA A 23 -4.55 -8.32 4.24
C ALA A 23 -6.02 -8.26 3.79
N LEU A 24 -6.56 -7.06 3.52
CA LEU A 24 -7.93 -6.86 3.06
C LEU A 24 -8.11 -7.09 1.55
N ASP A 25 -7.05 -7.20 0.74
CA ASP A 25 -7.09 -7.27 -0.74
C ASP A 25 -8.24 -6.47 -1.37
N SER A 26 -8.29 -5.17 -1.11
CA SER A 26 -9.30 -4.23 -1.65
C SER A 26 -10.78 -4.50 -1.31
N CYS A 27 -11.08 -5.42 -0.38
CA CYS A 27 -12.43 -5.58 0.15
C CYS A 27 -12.61 -4.77 1.45
N PRO A 28 -13.85 -4.34 1.78
CA PRO A 28 -14.08 -3.54 2.99
C PRO A 28 -13.86 -4.33 4.28
N GLN A 29 -14.14 -5.65 4.29
CA GLN A 29 -14.05 -6.51 5.48
C GLN A 29 -13.77 -7.96 5.08
N ARG A 30 -13.03 -8.70 5.92
CA ARG A 30 -12.80 -10.16 5.77
C ARG A 30 -13.12 -10.92 7.05
N ARG A 31 -13.72 -12.10 6.90
CA ARG A 31 -13.93 -13.03 8.02
C ARG A 31 -12.63 -13.76 8.35
N GLY A 32 -12.39 -14.04 9.63
CA GLY A 32 -11.25 -14.81 10.11
C GLY A 32 -11.56 -15.52 11.43
N VAL A 33 -10.73 -16.48 11.81
CA VAL A 33 -10.84 -17.23 13.07
C VAL A 33 -9.66 -16.84 13.98
N CYS A 34 -9.94 -16.61 15.27
CA CYS A 34 -8.90 -16.28 16.25
C CYS A 34 -7.98 -17.49 16.50
N THR A 35 -6.67 -17.31 16.31
CA THR A 35 -5.66 -18.35 16.63
C THR A 35 -5.22 -18.31 18.09
N ARG A 36 -5.27 -17.14 18.74
CA ARG A 36 -4.93 -16.94 20.16
C ARG A 36 -5.73 -15.76 20.73
N VAL A 37 -6.13 -15.86 21.99
CA VAL A 37 -6.78 -14.78 22.76
C VAL A 37 -5.88 -14.42 23.94
N TYR A 38 -5.49 -13.15 24.07
CA TYR A 38 -4.60 -12.64 25.13
C TYR A 38 -4.75 -11.12 25.30
N THR A 39 -4.12 -10.55 26.34
CA THR A 39 -4.13 -9.10 26.63
C THR A 39 -2.77 -8.46 26.37
N THR A 40 -2.75 -7.17 26.03
CA THR A 40 -1.54 -6.38 25.77
C THR A 40 -1.53 -5.09 26.59
N THR A 41 -0.39 -4.74 27.19
CA THR A 41 -0.21 -3.45 27.86
C THR A 41 0.13 -2.35 26.83
N PRO A 42 -0.52 -1.16 26.87
CA PRO A 42 -0.23 -0.07 25.94
C PRO A 42 1.15 0.57 26.18
N LYS A 43 1.65 1.28 25.16
CA LYS A 43 2.85 2.12 25.24
C LYS A 43 2.53 3.50 25.81
#